data_AF-A0A822FJ16-F1
#
_entry.id   AF-A0A822FJ16-F1
#
_cell.length_a   1.000
_cell.length_b   1.000
_cell.length_c   1.000
_cell.angle_alpha   90.00
_cell.angle_beta   90.00
_cell.angle_gamma   90.00
#
_symmetry.space_group_name_H-M   'P 1'
#
loop_
_entity.id
_entity.type
_entity.pdbx_description
1 polymer ?
#
loop_
_entity_poly.entity_id
_entity_poly.type
_entity_poly.pdbx_seq_one_letter_code
_entity_poly.pdbx_strand_id
1 'polypeptide(L)'
;MIRAHELYNFFKEYSQKQYPDLIRSIDSSNAFGVHFASQSETMNESLSQIRAQADRDKQTKIKEVNDEKERYAQLMEEANKLNCECVFGTYRRGRYVRTYVKEKCVRCKTIEKAKNIKVDIYECPIPTRQESALAVIFELQMPIEIRCYREILWQFINRPNPQPYNSKYEWLSVRPHSNKLRSFYTGPYNSKLKLVSSTESLTQSHYSTPRPVSSTSLEQYLYENSLQVEISPTNPTTLQNECRTLTPQLTDPDYKHLQFSIDTTEFVQNQVISKVTYCPSRIKSTHFVEFGSFRSGHRLQWWNLLSILECEALSLNEESVVLLIVHSILQNGPMIQNENEVVGSWCPEAHQPLLEDYFVDELIMRLERCLTGLNTDRLHGLLSSNEHVISLLKAVTTIHDNMILNKKQVDRSDFMKSLIRWSNRVLVMIQPTLTECLQQTAYQSLNEFTAIYCGRFRNVTMSEGKWQKRTTDVYDGWYDGQYGSHAVAID
;
A
#
# COMPACT_ATOMS: atom_id res chain seq x y z
N MET A 1 19.54 -19.85 20.33
CA MET A 1 19.00 -20.60 19.17
C MET A 1 17.48 -20.88 19.23
N ILE A 2 16.78 -20.65 20.35
CA ILE A 2 15.33 -20.89 20.49
C ILE A 2 14.48 -19.83 19.73
N ARG A 3 14.98 -18.60 19.60
CA ARG A 3 14.22 -17.42 19.13
C ARG A 3 13.94 -17.33 17.62
N ALA A 4 14.82 -17.82 16.74
CA ALA A 4 14.53 -17.86 15.30
C ALA A 4 13.43 -18.89 14.99
N HIS A 5 13.38 -19.98 15.75
CA HIS A 5 12.29 -20.95 15.67
C HIS A 5 10.98 -20.38 16.23
N GLU A 6 11.03 -19.59 17.31
CA GLU A 6 9.87 -18.86 17.83
C GLU A 6 9.37 -17.79 16.86
N LEU A 7 10.26 -17.00 16.23
CA LEU A 7 9.89 -16.04 15.19
C LEU A 7 9.35 -16.74 13.95
N TYR A 8 9.94 -17.86 13.52
CA TYR A 8 9.40 -18.67 12.44
C TYR A 8 8.02 -19.22 12.78
N ASN A 9 7.82 -19.74 14.00
CA ASN A 9 6.53 -20.23 14.45
C ASN A 9 5.52 -19.09 14.59
N PHE A 10 5.96 -17.91 15.03
CA PHE A 10 5.17 -16.69 15.08
C PHE A 10 4.75 -16.26 13.68
N PHE A 11 5.67 -16.11 12.71
CA PHE A 11 5.34 -15.73 11.34
C PHE A 11 4.54 -16.82 10.61
N LYS A 12 4.75 -18.09 10.94
CA LYS A 12 3.97 -19.22 10.42
C LYS A 12 2.55 -19.22 10.99
N GLU A 13 2.38 -19.09 12.31
CA GLU A 13 1.06 -18.86 12.93
C GLU A 13 0.43 -17.58 12.39
N TYR A 14 1.21 -16.53 12.23
CA TYR A 14 0.75 -15.23 11.74
C TYR A 14 0.24 -15.33 10.30
N SER A 15 0.93 -16.10 9.45
CA SER A 15 0.50 -16.43 8.09
C SER A 15 -0.72 -17.37 8.02
N GLN A 16 -1.00 -18.08 9.12
CA GLN A 16 -2.14 -19.01 9.25
C GLN A 16 -3.36 -18.35 9.93
N LYS A 17 -3.15 -17.27 10.68
CA LYS A 17 -4.22 -16.49 11.31
C LYS A 17 -4.87 -15.59 10.26
N GLN A 18 -6.20 -15.64 10.16
CA GLN A 18 -6.97 -14.62 9.45
C GLN A 18 -6.96 -13.34 10.28
N TYR A 19 -5.87 -12.58 10.21
CA TYR A 19 -5.91 -11.23 10.75
C TYR A 19 -6.77 -10.35 9.86
N PRO A 20 -7.44 -9.36 10.46
CA PRO A 20 -8.23 -8.40 9.72
C PRO A 20 -7.39 -7.71 8.64
N ASP A 21 -7.69 -7.98 7.37
CA ASP A 21 -6.96 -7.38 6.26
C ASP A 21 -7.27 -5.87 6.21
N LEU A 22 -6.21 -5.06 6.16
CA LEU A 22 -6.29 -3.60 6.09
C LEU A 22 -6.43 -3.11 4.64
N ILE A 23 -6.17 -4.00 3.66
CA ILE A 23 -6.06 -3.68 2.23
C ILE A 23 -7.10 -4.44 1.39
N ARG A 24 -7.27 -5.75 1.60
CA ARG A 24 -8.24 -6.55 0.83
C ARG A 24 -9.52 -6.77 1.62
N SER A 25 -10.62 -6.98 0.90
CA SER A 25 -11.93 -7.35 1.48
C SER A 25 -12.33 -6.46 2.66
N ILE A 26 -12.19 -5.14 2.48
CA ILE A 26 -12.33 -4.13 3.54
C ILE A 26 -13.74 -4.05 4.14
N ASP A 27 -14.74 -4.63 3.47
CA ASP A 27 -16.14 -4.71 3.90
C ASP A 27 -16.55 -6.12 4.38
N SER A 28 -15.58 -7.01 4.60
CA SER A 28 -15.84 -8.32 5.20
C SER A 28 -16.03 -8.20 6.72
N SER A 29 -16.76 -9.14 7.33
CA SER A 29 -16.99 -9.17 8.78
C SER A 29 -15.70 -9.24 9.60
N ASN A 30 -14.66 -9.82 9.01
CA ASN A 30 -13.36 -10.01 9.65
C ASN A 30 -12.38 -8.89 9.28
N ALA A 31 -12.79 -7.87 8.52
CA ALA A 31 -11.91 -6.79 8.08
C ALA A 31 -11.50 -5.86 9.23
N PHE A 32 -10.30 -5.28 9.14
CA PHE A 32 -9.75 -4.45 10.22
C PHE A 32 -10.66 -3.26 10.49
N GLY A 33 -11.03 -2.56 9.42
CA GLY A 33 -11.87 -1.37 9.50
C GLY A 33 -13.24 -1.64 10.09
N VAL A 34 -13.83 -2.79 9.76
CA VAL A 34 -15.15 -3.20 10.30
C VAL A 34 -15.06 -3.45 11.80
N HIS A 35 -14.06 -4.21 12.26
CA HIS A 35 -13.85 -4.44 13.69
C HIS A 35 -13.54 -3.14 14.44
N PHE A 36 -12.64 -2.32 13.90
CA PHE A 36 -12.27 -1.04 14.50
C PHE A 36 -13.49 -0.11 14.65
N ALA A 37 -14.26 0.09 13.58
CA ALA A 37 -15.45 0.92 13.62
C ALA A 37 -16.52 0.34 14.53
N SER A 38 -16.67 -0.98 14.60
CA SER A 38 -17.67 -1.61 15.48
C SER A 38 -17.42 -1.33 16.97
N GLN A 39 -16.16 -1.13 17.36
CA GLN A 39 -15.77 -0.82 18.74
C GLN A 39 -15.65 0.68 19.02
N SER A 40 -15.69 1.53 17.99
CA SER A 40 -15.57 2.98 18.13
C SER A 40 -16.93 3.62 18.35
N GLU A 41 -17.15 4.20 19.54
CA GLU A 41 -18.38 4.93 19.86
C GLU A 41 -18.62 6.10 18.90
N THR A 42 -17.59 6.90 18.63
CA THR A 42 -17.66 8.08 17.75
C THR A 42 -18.01 7.73 16.29
N MET A 43 -17.46 6.64 15.76
CA MET A 43 -17.81 6.15 14.42
C MET A 43 -19.24 5.61 14.38
N ASN A 44 -19.67 4.88 15.41
CA ASN A 44 -21.04 4.37 15.50
C ASN A 44 -22.08 5.50 15.64
N GLU A 45 -21.78 6.56 16.40
CA GLU A 45 -22.59 7.77 16.49
C GLU A 45 -22.73 8.45 15.12
N SER A 46 -21.60 8.65 14.43
CA SER A 46 -21.57 9.23 13.08
C SER A 46 -22.39 8.41 12.10
N LEU A 47 -22.25 7.07 12.13
CA LEU A 47 -23.04 6.15 11.32
C LEU A 47 -24.54 6.26 11.64
N SER A 48 -24.90 6.39 12.91
CA SER A 48 -26.30 6.55 13.35
C SER A 48 -26.89 7.88 12.88
N GLN A 49 -26.12 8.97 12.92
CA GLN A 49 -26.53 10.27 12.37
C GLN A 49 -26.76 10.22 10.86
N ILE A 50 -25.87 9.56 10.12
CA ILE A 50 -26.01 9.37 8.66
C ILE A 50 -27.27 8.58 8.35
N ARG A 51 -27.52 7.47 9.06
CA ARG A 51 -28.72 6.64 8.88
C ARG A 51 -30.00 7.41 9.18
N ALA A 52 -30.04 8.14 10.30
CA ALA A 52 -31.19 8.97 10.64
C ALA A 52 -31.46 10.06 9.59
N GLN A 53 -30.42 10.66 9.00
CA GLN A 53 -30.59 11.61 7.90
C GLN A 53 -31.08 10.93 6.61
N ALA A 54 -30.53 9.75 6.27
CA ALA A 54 -30.96 8.97 5.12
C ALA A 54 -32.43 8.55 5.24
N ASP A 55 -32.90 8.19 6.44
CA ASP A 55 -34.31 7.89 6.68
C ASP A 55 -35.20 9.12 6.48
N ARG A 56 -34.80 10.29 6.99
CA ARG A 56 -35.52 11.56 6.77
C ARG A 56 -35.60 11.92 5.29
N ASP A 57 -34.49 11.77 4.56
CA ASP A 57 -34.42 12.03 3.13
C ASP A 57 -35.34 11.06 2.35
N LYS A 58 -35.34 9.78 2.73
CA LYS A 58 -36.22 8.76 2.16
C LYS A 58 -37.69 9.09 2.39
N GLN A 59 -38.08 9.50 3.61
CA GLN A 59 -39.46 9.90 3.91
C GLN A 59 -39.88 11.15 3.13
N THR A 60 -38.97 12.10 2.96
CA THR A 60 -39.21 13.31 2.16
C THR A 60 -39.43 12.95 0.69
N LYS A 61 -38.64 12.03 0.14
CA LYS A 61 -38.85 11.52 -1.23
C LYS A 61 -40.18 10.77 -1.37
N ILE A 62 -40.56 9.96 -0.38
CA ILE A 62 -41.86 9.27 -0.39
C ILE A 62 -43.00 10.29 -0.45
N LYS A 63 -42.92 11.35 0.36
CA LYS A 63 -43.91 12.42 0.35
C LYS A 63 -43.95 13.13 -1.00
N GLU A 64 -42.81 13.53 -1.55
CA GLU A 64 -42.70 14.17 -2.88
C GLU A 64 -43.36 13.32 -3.97
N VAL A 65 -43.08 12.01 -4.01
CA VAL A 65 -43.69 11.11 -5.00
C VAL A 65 -45.20 11.00 -4.81
N ASN A 66 -45.69 10.94 -3.58
CA ASN A 66 -47.12 10.85 -3.30
C ASN A 66 -47.85 12.16 -3.64
N ASP A 67 -47.29 13.31 -3.29
CA ASP A 67 -47.84 14.63 -3.61
C ASP A 67 -47.95 14.81 -5.14
N GLU A 68 -46.92 14.38 -5.90
CA GLU A 68 -46.95 14.43 -7.36
C GLU A 68 -47.90 13.37 -7.98
N LYS A 69 -48.11 12.22 -7.33
CA LYS A 69 -49.14 11.24 -7.73
C LYS A 69 -50.54 11.81 -7.55
N GLU A 70 -50.78 12.52 -6.45
CA GLU A 70 -52.06 13.18 -6.21
C GLU A 70 -52.29 14.28 -7.25
N ARG A 71 -51.28 15.11 -7.52
CA ARG A 71 -51.34 16.14 -8.56
C ARG A 71 -51.63 15.56 -9.94
N TYR A 72 -51.02 14.42 -10.28
CA TYR A 72 -51.33 13.69 -11.51
C TYR A 72 -52.81 13.28 -11.57
N ALA A 73 -53.33 12.69 -10.49
CA ALA A 73 -54.72 12.26 -10.41
C ALA A 73 -55.70 13.44 -10.56
N GLN A 74 -55.44 14.57 -9.88
CA GLN A 74 -56.24 15.80 -9.98
C GLN A 74 -56.28 16.34 -11.41
N LEU A 75 -55.13 16.46 -12.08
CA LEU A 75 -55.07 16.91 -13.48
C LEU A 75 -55.79 15.96 -14.44
N MET A 76 -55.71 14.66 -14.20
CA MET A 76 -56.43 13.67 -15.01
C MET A 76 -57.95 13.76 -14.80
N GLU A 77 -58.41 14.01 -13.57
CA GLU A 77 -59.82 14.24 -13.28
C GLU A 77 -60.35 15.52 -13.94
N GLU A 78 -59.61 16.62 -13.85
CA GLU A 78 -59.92 17.88 -14.55
C GLU A 78 -59.99 17.68 -16.06
N ALA A 79 -59.03 16.96 -16.64
CA ALA A 79 -59.03 16.66 -18.07
C ALA A 79 -60.22 15.79 -18.50
N ASN A 80 -60.73 14.93 -17.63
CA ASN A 80 -61.90 14.10 -17.91
C ASN A 80 -63.22 14.89 -17.89
N LYS A 81 -63.27 16.04 -17.21
CA LYS A 81 -64.42 16.95 -17.20
C LYS A 81 -64.50 17.84 -18.45
N LEU A 82 -63.44 17.90 -19.25
CA LEU A 82 -63.34 18.75 -20.44
C LEU A 82 -63.61 17.95 -21.72
N ASN A 83 -64.13 18.62 -22.75
CA ASN A 83 -64.26 18.06 -24.10
C ASN A 83 -62.99 18.29 -24.94
N CYS A 84 -62.78 17.46 -25.96
CA CYS A 84 -61.67 17.66 -26.90
C CYS A 84 -62.08 18.63 -28.01
N GLU A 85 -61.45 19.80 -28.05
CA GLU A 85 -61.69 20.85 -29.05
C GLU A 85 -60.45 21.11 -29.91
N CYS A 86 -59.65 20.06 -30.19
CA CYS A 86 -58.41 20.20 -30.95
C CYS A 86 -58.70 20.64 -32.40
N VAL A 87 -57.96 21.64 -32.87
CA VAL A 87 -58.01 22.06 -34.28
C VAL A 87 -56.99 21.23 -35.06
N PHE A 88 -57.46 20.54 -36.10
CA PHE A 88 -56.61 19.71 -36.95
C PHE A 88 -56.29 20.44 -38.25
N GLY A 89 -55.01 20.41 -38.65
CA GLY A 89 -54.55 20.82 -39.96
C GLY A 89 -54.17 19.61 -40.80
N THR A 90 -54.19 19.76 -42.12
CA THR A 90 -53.71 18.72 -43.05
C THR A 90 -52.53 19.25 -43.84
N TYR A 91 -51.46 18.48 -43.93
CA TYR A 91 -50.34 18.75 -44.82
C TYR A 91 -50.22 17.63 -45.85
N ARG A 92 -49.95 18.01 -47.11
CA ARG A 92 -49.92 17.10 -48.25
C ARG A 92 -48.52 17.05 -48.86
N ARG A 93 -47.95 15.84 -48.99
CA ARG A 93 -46.67 15.60 -49.67
C ARG A 93 -46.89 14.53 -50.74
N GLY A 94 -47.06 14.96 -51.99
CA GLY A 94 -47.45 14.07 -53.08
C GLY A 94 -48.86 13.47 -52.85
N ARG A 95 -48.99 12.14 -52.93
CA ARG A 95 -50.26 11.44 -52.65
C ARG A 95 -50.57 11.26 -51.15
N TYR A 96 -49.61 11.53 -50.27
CA TYR A 96 -49.80 11.35 -48.82
C TYR A 96 -50.40 12.61 -48.18
N VAL A 97 -51.57 12.46 -47.54
CA VAL A 97 -52.17 13.47 -46.65
C VAL A 97 -51.88 13.04 -45.21
N ARG A 98 -51.24 13.90 -44.43
CA ARG A 98 -51.09 13.72 -42.98
C ARG A 98 -51.90 14.79 -42.26
N THR A 99 -52.71 14.35 -41.30
CA THR A 99 -53.41 15.22 -40.36
C THR A 99 -52.52 15.46 -39.15
N TYR A 100 -52.38 16.70 -38.73
CA TYR A 100 -51.64 17.09 -37.52
C TYR A 100 -52.50 17.99 -36.63
N VAL A 101 -52.22 18.02 -35.33
CA VAL A 101 -52.89 18.95 -34.41
C VAL A 101 -52.28 20.33 -34.61
N LYS A 102 -53.05 21.27 -35.16
CA LYS A 102 -52.64 22.66 -35.36
C LYS A 102 -52.62 23.41 -34.03
N GLU A 103 -53.66 23.22 -33.22
CA GLU A 103 -53.77 23.79 -31.88
C GLU A 103 -54.33 22.77 -30.89
N LYS A 104 -53.58 22.51 -29.81
CA LYS A 104 -54.03 21.62 -28.73
C LYS A 104 -55.08 22.34 -27.88
N CYS A 105 -56.22 21.69 -27.67
CA CYS A 105 -57.25 22.18 -26.74
C CYS A 105 -56.78 22.11 -25.28
N VAL A 106 -57.54 22.73 -24.38
CA VAL A 106 -57.26 22.76 -22.93
C VAL A 106 -57.14 21.34 -22.39
N ARG A 107 -58.06 20.43 -22.72
CA ARG A 107 -58.01 19.02 -22.31
C ARG A 107 -56.68 18.35 -22.68
N CYS A 108 -56.28 18.43 -23.95
CA CYS A 108 -55.04 17.79 -24.42
C CYS A 108 -53.79 18.41 -23.77
N LYS A 109 -53.79 19.72 -23.52
CA LYS A 109 -52.73 20.41 -22.77
C LYS A 109 -52.69 19.94 -21.31
N THR A 110 -53.83 19.74 -20.65
CA THR A 110 -53.90 19.24 -19.27
C THR A 110 -53.40 17.80 -19.16
N ILE A 111 -53.78 16.91 -20.09
CA ILE A 111 -53.25 15.54 -20.15
C ILE A 111 -51.73 15.53 -20.37
N GLU A 112 -51.24 16.39 -21.26
CA GLU A 112 -49.80 16.53 -21.51
C GLU A 112 -49.05 17.04 -20.27
N LYS A 113 -49.61 18.04 -19.57
CA LYS A 113 -49.07 18.51 -18.28
C LYS A 113 -48.99 17.36 -17.26
N ALA A 114 -50.06 16.59 -17.10
CA ALA A 114 -50.10 15.44 -16.20
C ALA A 114 -49.02 14.40 -16.56
N LYS A 115 -48.93 14.02 -17.84
CA LYS A 115 -47.94 13.05 -18.34
C LYS A 115 -46.49 13.53 -18.22
N ASN A 116 -46.27 14.85 -18.15
CA ASN A 116 -44.95 15.45 -18.00
C ASN A 116 -44.51 15.60 -16.55
N ILE A 117 -45.35 15.23 -15.57
CA ILE A 117 -44.94 15.14 -14.17
C ILE A 117 -43.93 14.01 -14.03
N LYS A 118 -42.71 14.36 -13.63
CA LYS A 118 -41.60 13.44 -13.42
C LYS A 118 -40.90 13.77 -12.11
N VAL A 119 -40.41 12.73 -11.44
CA VAL A 119 -39.72 12.84 -10.16
C VAL A 119 -38.37 12.13 -10.26
N ASP A 120 -37.35 12.72 -9.62
CA ASP A 120 -36.01 12.13 -9.53
C ASP A 120 -35.98 10.96 -8.56
N ILE A 121 -35.13 9.98 -8.84
CA ILE A 121 -34.88 8.87 -7.92
C ILE A 121 -34.12 9.34 -6.67
N TYR A 122 -34.27 8.58 -5.59
CA TYR A 122 -33.46 8.68 -4.39
C TYR A 122 -32.52 7.47 -4.32
N GLU A 123 -31.26 7.71 -4.00
CA GLU A 123 -30.26 6.69 -3.70
C GLU A 123 -29.72 6.90 -2.29
N CYS A 124 -29.72 5.85 -1.48
CA CYS A 124 -29.19 5.91 -0.12
C CYS A 124 -27.67 6.22 -0.13
N PRO A 125 -27.20 7.22 0.64
CA PRO A 125 -25.79 7.61 0.61
C PRO A 125 -24.85 6.56 1.20
N ILE A 126 -25.36 5.64 2.03
CA ILE A 126 -24.59 4.62 2.74
C ILE A 126 -25.16 3.20 2.49
N PRO A 127 -24.33 2.14 2.46
CA PRO A 127 -24.81 0.77 2.29
C PRO A 127 -25.77 0.31 3.38
N THR A 128 -26.72 -0.54 2.99
CA THR A 128 -27.67 -1.21 3.90
C THR A 128 -26.96 -2.26 4.76
N ARG A 129 -26.02 -2.98 4.16
CA ARG A 129 -25.22 -4.01 4.83
C ARG A 129 -24.35 -3.39 5.93
N GLN A 130 -24.43 -3.94 7.15
CA GLN A 130 -23.78 -3.38 8.33
C GLN A 130 -22.26 -3.33 8.17
N GLU A 131 -21.62 -4.39 7.69
CA GLU A 131 -20.16 -4.44 7.53
C GLU A 131 -19.68 -3.42 6.51
N SER A 132 -20.38 -3.30 5.38
CA SER A 132 -20.06 -2.29 4.36
C SER A 132 -20.26 -0.86 4.87
N ALA A 133 -21.28 -0.61 5.69
CA ALA A 133 -21.47 0.70 6.31
C ALA A 133 -20.38 1.03 7.34
N LEU A 134 -19.96 0.03 8.14
CA LEU A 134 -18.85 0.17 9.09
C LEU A 134 -17.52 0.41 8.37
N ALA A 135 -17.28 -0.28 7.26
CA ALA A 135 -16.10 -0.05 6.43
C ALA A 135 -16.09 1.38 5.87
N VAL A 136 -17.24 1.87 5.35
CA VAL A 136 -17.35 3.25 4.86
C VAL A 136 -17.05 4.27 5.96
N ILE A 137 -17.62 4.11 7.16
CA ILE A 137 -17.37 5.09 8.24
C ILE A 137 -15.91 5.03 8.72
N PHE A 138 -15.32 3.83 8.78
CA PHE A 138 -13.90 3.67 9.06
C PHE A 138 -13.04 4.43 8.04
N GLU A 139 -13.33 4.30 6.74
CA GLU A 139 -12.60 5.02 5.70
C GLU A 139 -12.71 6.54 5.81
N LEU A 140 -13.90 7.04 6.18
CA LEU A 140 -14.17 8.46 6.37
C LEU A 140 -13.42 9.02 7.59
N GLN A 141 -13.34 8.25 8.68
CA GLN A 141 -12.85 8.70 9.99
C GLN A 141 -11.54 8.04 10.43
N MET A 142 -10.84 7.36 9.52
CA MET A 142 -9.63 6.60 9.81
C MET A 142 -8.56 7.46 10.52
N PRO A 143 -8.02 7.01 11.66
CA PRO A 143 -6.86 7.63 12.29
C PRO A 143 -5.70 7.78 11.31
N ILE A 144 -4.97 8.89 11.40
CA ILE A 144 -3.95 9.26 10.41
C ILE A 144 -2.80 8.25 10.39
N GLU A 145 -2.46 7.69 11.54
CA GLU A 145 -1.40 6.69 11.73
C GLU A 145 -1.70 5.42 10.93
N ILE A 146 -2.95 4.94 11.01
CA ILE A 146 -3.41 3.75 10.29
C ILE A 146 -3.46 4.04 8.79
N ARG A 147 -3.91 5.24 8.40
CA ARG A 147 -3.94 5.67 6.99
C ARG A 147 -2.53 5.66 6.39
N CYS A 148 -1.57 6.26 7.08
CA CYS A 148 -0.17 6.30 6.65
C CYS A 148 0.42 4.89 6.53
N TYR A 149 0.22 4.06 7.56
CA TYR A 149 0.66 2.66 7.54
C TYR A 149 0.07 1.90 6.36
N ARG A 150 -1.24 2.05 6.09
CA ARG A 150 -1.91 1.40 4.97
C ARG A 150 -1.40 1.86 3.61
N GLU A 151 -1.16 3.16 3.43
CA GLU A 151 -0.61 3.68 2.18
C GLU A 151 0.79 3.08 1.92
N ILE A 152 1.63 2.99 2.95
CA ILE A 152 2.96 2.36 2.87
C ILE A 152 2.82 0.88 2.52
N LEU A 153 1.98 0.13 3.23
CA LEU A 153 1.74 -1.29 2.94
C LEU A 153 1.25 -1.51 1.50
N TRP A 154 0.29 -0.69 1.04
CA TRP A 154 -0.21 -0.76 -0.32
C TRP A 154 0.94 -0.62 -1.31
N GLN A 155 1.79 0.40 -1.13
CA GLN A 155 2.95 0.66 -1.99
C GLN A 155 3.90 -0.54 -2.06
N PHE A 156 4.21 -1.17 -0.92
CA PHE A 156 5.09 -2.35 -0.89
C PHE A 156 4.48 -3.56 -1.60
N ILE A 157 3.20 -3.87 -1.34
CA ILE A 157 2.53 -5.06 -1.89
C ILE A 157 2.43 -5.00 -3.42
N ASN A 158 2.18 -3.82 -3.97
CA ASN A 158 1.94 -3.64 -5.39
C ASN A 158 3.16 -3.10 -6.15
N ARG A 159 4.32 -3.00 -5.48
CA ARG A 159 5.61 -2.66 -6.08
C ARG A 159 5.93 -3.47 -7.36
N PRO A 160 5.77 -4.82 -7.39
CA PRO A 160 6.16 -5.60 -8.57
C PRO A 160 5.24 -5.39 -9.77
N ASN A 161 3.98 -5.00 -9.55
CA ASN A 161 2.99 -4.76 -10.59
C ASN A 161 2.22 -3.49 -10.23
N PRO A 162 2.76 -2.30 -10.55
CA PRO A 162 2.05 -1.05 -10.30
C PRO A 162 0.69 -1.12 -10.99
N GLN A 163 -0.38 -1.15 -10.19
CA GLN A 163 -1.73 -1.20 -10.73
C GLN A 163 -1.93 0.03 -11.61
N PRO A 164 -2.37 -0.15 -12.87
CA PRO A 164 -2.73 0.99 -13.70
C PRO A 164 -3.83 1.78 -13.00
N TYR A 165 -3.85 3.09 -13.25
CA TYR A 165 -4.95 3.94 -12.81
C TYR A 165 -6.26 3.35 -13.34
N ASN A 166 -7.09 2.83 -12.44
CA ASN A 166 -8.41 2.32 -12.78
C ASN A 166 -9.40 3.48 -12.72
N SER A 167 -10.27 3.59 -13.72
CA SER A 167 -11.38 4.55 -13.79
C SER A 167 -12.48 4.20 -12.78
N LYS A 168 -12.15 4.14 -11.50
CA LYS A 168 -13.10 3.91 -10.40
C LYS A 168 -13.66 5.24 -9.92
N TYR A 169 -14.86 5.17 -9.36
CA TYR A 169 -15.58 6.34 -8.84
C TYR A 169 -15.20 6.62 -7.39
N GLU A 170 -14.58 7.75 -7.11
CA GLU A 170 -14.30 8.18 -5.73
C GLU A 170 -15.59 8.59 -5.01
N TRP A 171 -15.91 7.95 -3.88
CA TRP A 171 -17.18 8.13 -3.17
C TRP A 171 -17.45 9.61 -2.82
N LEU A 172 -16.43 10.34 -2.36
CA LEU A 172 -16.55 11.75 -1.97
C LEU A 172 -16.54 12.72 -3.17
N SER A 173 -16.48 12.21 -4.39
CA SER A 173 -16.59 12.95 -5.65
C SER A 173 -17.90 12.67 -6.40
N VAL A 174 -18.63 11.62 -6.04
CA VAL A 174 -19.91 11.22 -6.66
C VAL A 174 -21.08 11.86 -5.90
N ARG A 175 -22.06 12.44 -6.59
CA ARG A 175 -23.32 12.90 -5.97
C ARG A 175 -24.33 11.75 -5.96
N PRO A 176 -25.21 11.62 -4.95
CA PRO A 176 -25.37 12.49 -3.78
C PRO A 176 -24.40 12.19 -2.62
N HIS A 177 -23.64 11.10 -2.68
CA HIS A 177 -22.77 10.61 -1.59
C HIS A 177 -21.82 11.70 -1.05
N SER A 178 -21.14 12.41 -1.94
CA SER A 178 -20.27 13.54 -1.59
C SER A 178 -20.96 14.60 -0.73
N ASN A 179 -22.19 14.99 -1.03
CA ASN A 179 -22.92 15.99 -0.24
C ASN A 179 -23.36 15.47 1.13
N LYS A 180 -23.62 14.17 1.24
CA LYS A 180 -24.16 13.55 2.46
C LYS A 180 -23.07 13.03 3.41
N LEU A 181 -21.89 12.68 2.88
CA LEU A 181 -20.83 12.03 3.64
C LEU A 181 -19.63 12.95 3.92
N ARG A 182 -19.42 14.02 3.15
CA ARG A 182 -18.20 14.86 3.26
C ARG A 182 -18.02 15.53 4.62
N SER A 183 -19.09 15.84 5.34
CA SER A 183 -19.00 16.39 6.70
C SER A 183 -18.41 15.42 7.72
N PHE A 184 -18.41 14.12 7.43
CA PHE A 184 -17.87 13.08 8.31
C PHE A 184 -16.43 12.71 7.97
N TYR A 185 -15.86 13.26 6.89
CA TYR A 185 -14.50 12.97 6.47
C TYR A 185 -13.48 13.74 7.33
N THR A 186 -12.59 13.03 8.01
CA THR A 186 -11.54 13.62 8.86
C THR A 186 -10.12 13.48 8.29
N GLY A 187 -9.99 12.81 7.14
CA GLY A 187 -8.70 12.56 6.49
C GLY A 187 -8.12 13.76 5.73
N PRO A 188 -6.86 13.66 5.28
CA PRO A 188 -6.23 14.69 4.47
C PRO A 188 -6.68 14.61 3.00
N TYR A 189 -6.93 15.76 2.37
CA TYR A 189 -7.38 15.83 0.97
C TYR A 189 -6.45 15.15 -0.04
N ASN A 190 -5.15 15.07 0.26
CA ASN A 190 -4.12 14.48 -0.59
C ASN A 190 -3.80 13.01 -0.27
N SER A 191 -4.67 12.29 0.45
CA SER A 191 -4.52 10.85 0.68
C SER A 191 -4.41 10.12 -0.67
N LYS A 192 -3.39 9.27 -0.80
CA LYS A 192 -3.09 8.54 -2.04
C LYS A 192 -4.07 7.40 -2.26
N LEU A 193 -4.53 6.77 -1.18
CA LEU A 193 -5.45 5.64 -1.20
C LEU A 193 -6.82 6.09 -0.69
N LYS A 194 -7.86 5.93 -1.52
CA LYS A 194 -9.20 6.42 -1.22
C LYS A 194 -10.26 5.35 -1.33
N LEU A 195 -11.39 5.59 -0.68
CA LEU A 195 -12.64 4.85 -0.84
C LEU A 195 -13.23 5.13 -2.23
N VAL A 196 -13.33 4.08 -3.03
CA VAL A 196 -13.78 4.11 -4.42
C VAL A 196 -14.82 3.02 -4.68
N SER A 197 -15.46 3.06 -5.84
CA SER A 197 -16.41 2.08 -6.33
C SER A 197 -16.12 1.71 -7.77
N SER A 198 -16.21 0.43 -8.11
CA SER A 198 -16.22 -0.04 -9.50
C SER A 198 -17.57 0.20 -10.20
N THR A 199 -18.65 0.31 -9.45
CA THR A 199 -20.00 0.61 -9.95
C THR A 199 -20.30 2.11 -9.90
N GLU A 200 -21.03 2.60 -10.90
CA GLU A 200 -21.52 3.97 -10.96
C GLU A 200 -22.70 4.18 -9.99
N SER A 201 -22.87 5.40 -9.49
CA SER A 201 -24.09 5.78 -8.77
C SER A 201 -25.29 5.78 -9.73
N LEU A 202 -26.43 5.27 -9.26
CA LEU A 202 -27.66 5.29 -10.04
C LEU A 202 -28.09 6.71 -10.41
N THR A 203 -27.76 7.70 -9.57
CA THR A 203 -28.03 9.12 -9.83
C THR A 203 -27.11 9.76 -10.87
N GLN A 204 -26.06 9.08 -11.32
CA GLN A 204 -25.16 9.53 -12.40
C GLN A 204 -25.32 8.71 -13.69
N SER A 205 -25.84 7.49 -13.60
CA SER A 205 -26.14 6.62 -14.76
C SER A 205 -27.42 7.03 -15.51
N HIS A 206 -27.81 6.27 -16.55
CA HIS A 206 -29.08 6.47 -17.28
C HIS A 206 -30.33 6.38 -16.39
N TYR A 207 -30.23 5.75 -15.22
CA TYR A 207 -31.30 5.68 -14.22
C TYR A 207 -31.62 7.01 -13.53
N SER A 208 -30.73 8.01 -13.65
CA SER A 208 -30.91 9.38 -13.15
C SER A 208 -32.03 10.14 -13.83
N THR A 209 -32.50 9.68 -15.00
CA THR A 209 -33.55 10.36 -15.75
C THR A 209 -34.84 10.42 -14.91
N PRO A 210 -35.43 11.62 -14.70
CA PRO A 210 -36.67 11.76 -13.95
C PRO A 210 -37.76 10.82 -14.49
N ARG A 211 -38.39 10.05 -13.60
CA ARG A 211 -39.36 9.02 -14.00
C ARG A 211 -40.79 9.55 -13.99
N PRO A 212 -41.61 9.18 -15.00
CA PRO A 212 -42.99 9.63 -15.08
C PRO A 212 -43.82 9.05 -13.95
N VAL A 213 -44.52 9.91 -13.23
CA VAL A 213 -45.34 9.51 -12.06
C VAL A 213 -46.53 8.64 -12.47
N SER A 214 -47.01 8.79 -13.71
CA SER A 214 -48.17 8.09 -14.25
C SER A 214 -48.06 6.56 -14.28
N SER A 215 -46.84 6.02 -14.39
CA SER A 215 -46.61 4.59 -14.64
C SER A 215 -45.59 3.96 -13.71
N THR A 216 -45.00 4.74 -12.80
CA THR A 216 -43.89 4.29 -11.95
C THR A 216 -44.40 4.02 -10.53
N SER A 217 -44.10 2.83 -10.00
CA SER A 217 -44.45 2.48 -8.62
C SER A 217 -43.56 3.25 -7.62
N LEU A 218 -43.99 3.36 -6.36
CA LEU A 218 -43.23 4.15 -5.36
C LEU A 218 -41.83 3.57 -5.11
N GLU A 219 -41.73 2.24 -5.11
CA GLU A 219 -40.49 1.51 -4.85
C GLU A 219 -39.42 1.78 -5.92
N GLN A 220 -39.85 2.06 -7.16
CA GLN A 220 -38.97 2.38 -8.28
C GLN A 220 -38.35 3.78 -8.21
N TYR A 221 -38.69 4.58 -7.20
CA TYR A 221 -38.03 5.85 -6.88
C TYR A 221 -37.02 5.73 -5.74
N LEU A 222 -36.99 4.61 -5.01
CA LEU A 222 -36.20 4.45 -3.79
C LEU A 222 -35.17 3.35 -3.98
N TYR A 223 -33.89 3.74 -4.08
CA TYR A 223 -32.78 2.83 -4.27
C TYR A 223 -31.86 2.78 -3.06
N GLU A 224 -31.37 1.57 -2.78
CA GLU A 224 -30.22 1.39 -1.89
C GLU A 224 -28.94 1.88 -2.56
N ASN A 225 -27.89 2.04 -1.77
CA ASN A 225 -26.58 2.44 -2.24
C ASN A 225 -26.07 1.49 -3.33
N SER A 226 -25.71 2.00 -4.52
CA SER A 226 -25.20 1.17 -5.61
C SER A 226 -23.68 1.11 -5.68
N LEU A 227 -22.97 1.85 -4.83
CA LEU A 227 -21.52 1.93 -4.82
C LEU A 227 -20.91 0.72 -4.09
N GLN A 228 -19.90 0.10 -4.69
CA GLN A 228 -19.08 -0.91 -4.02
C GLN A 228 -18.07 -0.27 -3.08
N VAL A 229 -17.79 -0.95 -1.97
CA VAL A 229 -16.83 -0.50 -0.96
C VAL A 229 -15.46 -1.08 -1.30
N GLU A 230 -14.65 -0.27 -1.98
CA GLU A 230 -13.30 -0.66 -2.40
C GLU A 230 -12.28 0.43 -2.07
N ILE A 231 -11.00 0.07 -2.01
CA ILE A 231 -9.90 1.04 -1.93
C ILE A 231 -9.01 0.94 -3.15
N SER A 232 -8.64 2.10 -3.70
CA SER A 232 -7.73 2.18 -4.84
C SER A 232 -6.93 3.47 -4.79
N PRO A 233 -5.69 3.48 -5.29
CA PRO A 233 -4.99 4.73 -5.50
C PRO A 233 -5.73 5.58 -6.54
N THR A 234 -5.89 6.88 -6.27
CA THR A 234 -6.50 7.84 -7.23
C THR A 234 -5.48 8.51 -8.12
N ASN A 235 -4.19 8.33 -7.87
CA ASN A 235 -3.11 8.79 -8.74
C ASN A 235 -2.12 7.63 -8.93
N PRO A 236 -1.48 7.50 -10.10
CA PRO A 236 -0.41 6.54 -10.29
C PRO A 236 0.71 6.84 -9.30
N THR A 237 0.91 5.94 -8.34
CA THR A 237 2.03 6.00 -7.40
C THR A 237 3.27 5.50 -8.16
N THR A 238 3.86 6.36 -8.99
CA THR A 238 5.13 6.04 -9.64
C THR A 238 6.24 6.02 -8.59
N LEU A 239 6.65 4.82 -8.21
CA LEU A 239 7.72 4.57 -7.23
C LEU A 239 9.11 5.02 -7.69
N GLN A 240 9.28 5.55 -8.90
CA GLN A 240 10.59 5.99 -9.41
C GLN A 240 11.28 7.01 -8.46
N ASN A 241 10.52 7.93 -7.87
CA ASN A 241 11.07 8.92 -6.94
C ASN A 241 11.22 8.38 -5.50
N GLU A 242 10.40 7.40 -5.10
CA GLU A 242 10.41 6.83 -3.74
C GLU A 242 11.46 5.71 -3.59
N CYS A 243 11.82 5.01 -4.68
CA CYS A 243 12.99 4.13 -4.70
C CYS A 243 14.27 4.89 -4.31
N ARG A 244 14.45 6.15 -4.73
CA ARG A 244 15.57 6.98 -4.22
C ARG A 244 15.50 7.27 -2.72
N THR A 245 14.30 7.25 -2.15
CA THR A 245 14.10 7.50 -0.71
C THR A 245 14.40 6.25 0.12
N LEU A 246 14.19 5.06 -0.45
CA LEU A 246 14.36 3.77 0.22
C LEU A 246 15.65 3.02 -0.18
N THR A 247 16.30 3.42 -1.26
CA THR A 247 17.59 2.92 -1.71
C THR A 247 18.69 3.85 -1.20
N PRO A 248 19.78 3.31 -0.61
CA PRO A 248 20.92 4.13 -0.18
C PRO A 248 21.37 5.07 -1.29
N GLN A 249 21.51 6.36 -0.96
CA GLN A 249 22.04 7.35 -1.88
C GLN A 249 23.55 7.48 -1.61
N LEU A 250 24.35 7.39 -2.67
CA LEU A 250 25.78 7.67 -2.60
C LEU A 250 25.98 9.17 -2.39
N THR A 251 26.03 9.56 -1.12
CA THR A 251 26.33 10.92 -0.68
C THR A 251 27.81 11.24 -0.82
N ASP A 252 28.65 10.21 -0.87
CA ASP A 252 30.08 10.30 -1.08
C ASP A 252 30.41 10.88 -2.48
N PRO A 253 31.10 12.03 -2.55
CA PRO A 253 31.51 12.64 -3.81
C PRO A 253 32.37 11.73 -4.70
N ASP A 254 32.99 10.69 -4.14
CA ASP A 254 33.88 9.73 -4.82
C ASP A 254 33.09 8.80 -5.74
N TYR A 255 31.89 8.44 -5.31
CA TYR A 255 31.04 7.46 -5.97
C TYR A 255 29.73 8.05 -6.50
N LYS A 256 29.49 9.36 -6.35
CA LYS A 256 28.26 10.02 -6.84
C LYS A 256 27.92 9.71 -8.30
N HIS A 257 28.93 9.57 -9.17
CA HIS A 257 28.75 9.24 -10.59
C HIS A 257 28.36 7.76 -10.85
N LEU A 258 28.40 6.93 -9.81
CA LEU A 258 28.07 5.50 -9.82
C LEU A 258 26.72 5.20 -9.16
N GLN A 259 25.88 6.20 -8.85
CA GLN A 259 24.55 5.95 -8.25
C GLN A 259 23.72 4.89 -9.00
N PHE A 260 23.87 4.80 -10.32
CA PHE A 260 23.20 3.79 -11.14
C PHE A 260 23.55 2.34 -10.75
N SER A 261 24.75 2.08 -10.21
CA SER A 261 25.15 0.74 -9.73
C SER A 261 24.47 0.38 -8.41
N ILE A 262 23.91 1.37 -7.72
CA ILE A 262 23.05 1.18 -6.55
C ILE A 262 21.58 1.02 -6.95
N ASP A 263 21.15 1.76 -7.99
CA ASP A 263 19.75 1.79 -8.42
C ASP A 263 19.29 0.49 -9.12
N THR A 264 20.18 -0.22 -9.82
CA THR A 264 19.87 -1.44 -10.57
C THR A 264 21.08 -2.38 -10.66
N THR A 265 20.84 -3.66 -10.95
CA THR A 265 21.87 -4.64 -11.35
C THR A 265 21.91 -4.91 -12.85
N GLU A 266 21.02 -4.30 -13.63
CA GLU A 266 20.87 -4.49 -15.07
C GLU A 266 21.88 -3.65 -15.86
N PHE A 267 23.15 -3.87 -15.59
CA PHE A 267 24.25 -3.23 -16.28
C PHE A 267 25.45 -4.17 -16.37
N VAL A 268 26.40 -3.82 -17.23
CA VAL A 268 27.64 -4.56 -17.42
C VAL A 268 28.85 -3.74 -16.99
N GLN A 269 29.92 -4.40 -16.58
CA GLN A 269 31.18 -3.76 -16.16
C GLN A 269 31.72 -2.73 -17.18
N ASN A 270 31.55 -2.97 -18.49
CA ASN A 270 31.98 -2.01 -19.53
C ASN A 270 31.31 -0.63 -19.39
N GLN A 271 30.08 -0.58 -18.89
CA GLN A 271 29.40 0.68 -18.59
C GLN A 271 30.13 1.44 -17.48
N VAL A 272 30.62 0.76 -16.45
CA VAL A 272 31.40 1.36 -15.36
C VAL A 272 32.75 1.85 -15.88
N ILE A 273 33.44 1.06 -16.71
CA ILE A 273 34.72 1.43 -17.32
C ILE A 273 34.58 2.70 -18.16
N SER A 274 33.48 2.85 -18.90
CA SER A 274 33.20 4.07 -19.68
C SER A 274 33.08 5.34 -18.82
N LYS A 275 32.85 5.18 -17.51
CA LYS A 275 32.71 6.27 -16.53
C LYS A 275 33.98 6.56 -15.75
N VAL A 276 35.09 5.87 -16.02
CA VAL A 276 36.38 6.13 -15.35
C VAL A 276 36.87 7.56 -15.57
N THR A 277 36.44 8.25 -16.62
CA THR A 277 36.71 9.68 -16.82
C THR A 277 36.11 10.58 -15.74
N TYR A 278 35.10 10.11 -15.00
CA TYR A 278 34.50 10.78 -13.85
C TYR A 278 35.15 10.38 -12.51
N CYS A 279 36.14 9.49 -12.52
CA CYS A 279 36.88 9.07 -11.33
C CYS A 279 37.65 10.26 -10.74
N PRO A 280 37.39 10.64 -9.48
CA PRO A 280 38.16 11.68 -8.81
C PRO A 280 39.64 11.29 -8.66
N SER A 281 40.53 12.27 -8.64
CA SER A 281 41.99 12.05 -8.53
C SER A 281 42.45 11.45 -7.21
N ARG A 282 41.59 11.43 -6.19
CA ARG A 282 41.87 10.91 -4.84
C ARG A 282 41.71 9.38 -4.71
N ILE A 283 40.97 8.75 -5.62
CA ILE A 283 40.81 7.29 -5.65
C ILE A 283 41.49 6.71 -6.90
N LYS A 284 41.95 5.47 -6.80
CA LYS A 284 42.51 4.75 -7.94
C LYS A 284 41.40 4.36 -8.91
N SER A 285 41.68 4.44 -10.20
CA SER A 285 40.75 3.99 -11.24
C SER A 285 40.30 2.54 -11.06
N THR A 286 41.19 1.67 -10.57
CA THR A 286 40.86 0.27 -10.23
C THR A 286 39.81 0.21 -9.12
N HIS A 287 39.98 0.97 -8.04
CA HIS A 287 39.02 1.04 -6.95
C HIS A 287 37.65 1.55 -7.42
N PHE A 288 37.63 2.60 -8.26
CA PHE A 288 36.38 3.12 -8.86
C PHE A 288 35.66 2.08 -9.72
N VAL A 289 36.40 1.32 -10.53
CA VAL A 289 35.83 0.27 -11.38
C VAL A 289 35.30 -0.89 -10.54
N GLU A 290 36.04 -1.34 -9.53
CA GLU A 290 35.60 -2.42 -8.63
C GLU A 290 34.32 -2.05 -7.88
N PHE A 291 34.25 -0.83 -7.32
CA PHE A 291 33.06 -0.32 -6.66
C PHE A 291 31.85 -0.31 -7.59
N GLY A 292 31.99 0.28 -8.77
CA GLY A 292 30.89 0.40 -9.72
C GLY A 292 30.46 -0.94 -10.31
N SER A 293 31.39 -1.91 -10.44
CA SER A 293 31.15 -3.20 -11.08
C SER A 293 30.64 -4.26 -10.11
N PHE A 294 30.72 -4.03 -8.80
CA PHE A 294 30.31 -4.98 -7.76
C PHE A 294 28.90 -5.55 -7.96
N ARG A 295 28.00 -4.74 -8.52
CA ARG A 295 26.59 -5.10 -8.78
C ARG A 295 26.24 -5.31 -10.25
N SER A 296 27.25 -5.46 -11.10
CA SER A 296 27.08 -5.77 -12.53
C SER A 296 26.49 -7.16 -12.70
N GLY A 297 25.16 -7.27 -12.75
CA GLY A 297 24.43 -8.54 -12.81
C GLY A 297 24.10 -9.11 -11.42
N HIS A 298 22.82 -9.43 -11.20
CA HIS A 298 22.33 -9.85 -9.88
C HIS A 298 22.91 -11.17 -9.39
N ARG A 299 23.29 -12.08 -10.30
CA ARG A 299 23.87 -13.40 -9.99
C ARG A 299 25.35 -13.36 -9.59
N LEU A 300 26.05 -12.24 -9.84
CA LEU A 300 27.49 -12.12 -9.62
C LEU A 300 27.83 -11.49 -8.27
N GLN A 301 26.85 -10.97 -7.54
CA GLN A 301 27.08 -10.17 -6.32
C GLN A 301 27.84 -10.94 -5.22
N TRP A 302 27.50 -12.20 -4.99
CA TRP A 302 28.20 -13.07 -4.03
C TRP A 302 29.62 -13.43 -4.48
N TRP A 303 29.82 -13.63 -5.77
CA TRP A 303 31.13 -13.87 -6.36
C TRP A 303 32.03 -12.63 -6.25
N ASN A 304 31.47 -11.45 -6.49
CA ASN A 304 32.18 -10.20 -6.34
C ASN A 304 32.53 -9.93 -4.86
N LEU A 305 31.65 -10.28 -3.92
CA LEU A 305 31.97 -10.22 -2.48
C LEU A 305 33.16 -11.10 -2.13
N LEU A 306 33.15 -12.35 -2.62
CA LEU A 306 34.25 -13.29 -2.43
C LEU A 306 35.58 -12.75 -2.98
N SER A 307 35.53 -12.04 -4.11
CA SER A 307 36.67 -11.37 -4.72
C SER A 307 37.21 -10.23 -3.84
N ILE A 308 36.33 -9.36 -3.33
CA ILE A 308 36.73 -8.25 -2.44
C ILE A 308 37.42 -8.76 -1.18
N LEU A 309 36.89 -9.84 -0.58
CA LEU A 309 37.46 -10.42 0.65
C LEU A 309 38.90 -10.92 0.48
N GLU A 310 39.33 -11.23 -0.74
CA GLU A 310 40.70 -11.70 -1.03
C GLU A 310 41.59 -10.59 -1.61
N CYS A 311 41.05 -9.74 -2.48
CA CYS A 311 41.84 -8.79 -3.26
C CYS A 311 42.09 -7.45 -2.55
N GLU A 312 41.43 -7.18 -1.41
CA GLU A 312 41.46 -5.89 -0.68
C GLU A 312 41.23 -4.66 -1.59
N ALA A 313 40.57 -4.85 -2.74
CA ALA A 313 40.42 -3.82 -3.74
C ALA A 313 39.48 -2.69 -3.30
N LEU A 314 38.51 -3.03 -2.43
CA LEU A 314 37.62 -2.10 -1.74
C LEU A 314 37.84 -2.22 -0.23
N SER A 315 37.93 -1.09 0.45
CA SER A 315 38.13 -1.07 1.90
C SER A 315 36.80 -1.26 2.61
N LEU A 316 36.70 -2.30 3.45
CA LEU A 316 35.55 -2.49 4.35
C LEU A 316 35.47 -1.43 5.47
N ASN A 317 36.39 -0.46 5.51
CA ASN A 317 36.30 0.69 6.42
C ASN A 317 35.56 1.88 5.80
N GLU A 318 35.20 1.81 4.51
CA GLU A 318 34.47 2.86 3.80
C GLU A 318 32.96 2.59 3.87
N GLU A 319 32.20 3.54 4.42
CA GLU A 319 30.73 3.47 4.55
C GLU A 319 30.06 3.15 3.21
N SER A 320 30.50 3.81 2.13
CA SER A 320 30.00 3.60 0.76
C SER A 320 30.16 2.16 0.28
N VAL A 321 31.30 1.51 0.55
CA VAL A 321 31.59 0.11 0.18
C VAL A 321 30.66 -0.83 0.92
N VAL A 322 30.27 -0.45 2.12
CA VAL A 322 29.53 -1.31 3.02
C VAL A 322 28.05 -1.21 2.76
N LEU A 323 27.53 -0.01 2.52
CA LEU A 323 26.21 0.17 1.97
C LEU A 323 26.03 -0.63 0.67
N LEU A 324 27.05 -0.65 -0.19
CA LEU A 324 27.08 -1.45 -1.41
C LEU A 324 26.99 -2.96 -1.11
N ILE A 325 27.79 -3.48 -0.16
CA ILE A 325 27.76 -4.90 0.25
C ILE A 325 26.43 -5.27 0.93
N VAL A 326 25.94 -4.47 1.88
CA VAL A 326 24.65 -4.64 2.55
C VAL A 326 23.54 -4.75 1.51
N HIS A 327 23.52 -3.80 0.58
CA HIS A 327 22.48 -3.74 -0.43
C HIS A 327 22.53 -4.97 -1.34
N SER A 328 23.72 -5.44 -1.72
CA SER A 328 23.87 -6.67 -2.50
C SER A 328 23.41 -7.92 -1.79
N ILE A 329 23.69 -8.05 -0.50
CA ILE A 329 23.29 -9.20 0.31
C ILE A 329 21.77 -9.21 0.55
N LEU A 330 21.13 -8.04 0.55
CA LEU A 330 19.69 -7.90 0.78
C LEU A 330 18.85 -7.85 -0.49
N GLN A 331 19.48 -7.70 -1.65
CA GLN A 331 18.75 -7.62 -2.89
C GLN A 331 18.24 -9.01 -3.30
N ASN A 332 16.92 -9.18 -3.27
CA ASN A 332 16.29 -10.31 -3.94
C ASN A 332 16.43 -10.18 -5.46
N GLY A 333 16.91 -11.25 -6.08
CA GLY A 333 16.88 -11.42 -7.54
C GLY A 333 15.53 -11.93 -8.05
N PRO A 334 15.36 -12.09 -9.37
CA PRO A 334 14.25 -12.85 -9.94
C PRO A 334 14.22 -14.29 -9.41
N MET A 335 13.02 -14.88 -9.37
CA MET A 335 12.83 -16.28 -8.99
C MET A 335 13.00 -17.18 -10.21
N ILE A 336 13.61 -18.36 -10.03
CA ILE A 336 13.72 -19.35 -11.11
C ILE A 336 12.32 -19.91 -11.40
N GLN A 337 11.81 -19.64 -12.59
CA GLN A 337 10.58 -20.24 -13.09
C GLN A 337 10.93 -21.54 -13.82
N ASN A 338 10.90 -22.67 -13.10
CA ASN A 338 10.98 -23.98 -13.74
C ASN A 338 9.57 -24.36 -14.21
N GLU A 339 9.32 -24.36 -15.52
CA GLU A 339 8.02 -24.73 -16.12
C GLU A 339 7.55 -26.15 -15.75
N ASN A 340 8.47 -27.01 -15.28
CA ASN A 340 8.23 -28.41 -14.98
C ASN A 340 8.14 -28.76 -13.47
N GLU A 341 8.25 -27.78 -12.56
CA GLU A 341 8.13 -28.00 -11.11
C GLU A 341 6.91 -27.31 -10.53
N VAL A 342 6.04 -28.08 -9.84
CA VAL A 342 4.81 -27.60 -9.17
C VAL A 342 5.11 -26.63 -8.01
N VAL A 343 6.36 -26.61 -7.54
CA VAL A 343 6.86 -25.71 -6.51
C VAL A 343 8.06 -24.98 -7.09
N GLY A 344 7.89 -23.70 -7.44
CA GLY A 344 9.02 -22.87 -7.90
C GLY A 344 10.12 -22.82 -6.85
N SER A 345 11.39 -22.71 -7.30
CA SER A 345 12.54 -22.59 -6.40
C SER A 345 12.34 -21.41 -5.45
N TRP A 346 12.43 -21.67 -4.15
CA TRP A 346 12.21 -20.68 -3.09
C TRP A 346 13.39 -19.70 -2.95
N CYS A 347 14.55 -20.04 -3.53
CA CYS A 347 15.77 -19.24 -3.47
C CYS A 347 15.90 -18.37 -4.73
N PRO A 348 15.90 -17.03 -4.60
CA PRO A 348 16.11 -16.12 -5.72
C PRO A 348 17.44 -16.37 -6.43
N GLU A 349 17.50 -16.06 -7.73
CA GLU A 349 18.71 -16.24 -8.55
C GLU A 349 19.95 -15.54 -7.98
N ALA A 350 19.75 -14.39 -7.34
CA ALA A 350 20.84 -13.63 -6.71
C ALA A 350 21.48 -14.39 -5.54
N HIS A 351 20.82 -15.37 -4.93
CA HIS A 351 21.30 -16.12 -3.76
C HIS A 351 21.65 -17.59 -4.07
N GLN A 352 21.54 -18.02 -5.33
CA GLN A 352 21.86 -19.39 -5.76
C GLN A 352 23.24 -19.88 -5.34
N PRO A 353 24.33 -19.08 -5.38
CA PRO A 353 25.65 -19.53 -4.91
C PRO A 353 25.66 -20.04 -3.46
N LEU A 354 24.75 -19.55 -2.60
CA LEU A 354 24.65 -19.99 -1.20
C LEU A 354 24.09 -21.41 -1.03
N LEU A 355 23.58 -22.01 -2.11
CA LEU A 355 23.13 -23.41 -2.12
C LEU A 355 24.28 -24.38 -2.47
N GLU A 356 25.41 -23.88 -2.95
CA GLU A 356 26.56 -24.67 -3.35
C GLU A 356 27.54 -24.79 -2.17
N ASP A 357 27.70 -25.99 -1.61
CA ASP A 357 28.58 -26.22 -0.45
C ASP A 357 29.97 -25.61 -0.67
N TYR A 358 30.64 -25.88 -1.81
CA TYR A 358 31.98 -25.34 -2.08
C TYR A 358 32.06 -23.81 -2.05
N PHE A 359 31.03 -23.10 -2.51
CA PHE A 359 31.02 -21.64 -2.48
C PHE A 359 30.97 -21.14 -1.04
N VAL A 360 30.16 -21.80 -0.22
CA VAL A 360 30.00 -21.46 1.19
C VAL A 360 31.28 -21.79 1.97
N ASP A 361 31.93 -22.92 1.72
CA ASP A 361 33.26 -23.26 2.29
C ASP A 361 34.26 -22.13 2.02
N GLU A 362 34.36 -21.71 0.75
CA GLU A 362 35.28 -20.67 0.31
C GLU A 362 34.95 -19.31 0.94
N LEU A 363 33.66 -18.98 1.05
CA LEU A 363 33.19 -17.75 1.70
C LEU A 363 33.56 -17.72 3.18
N ILE A 364 33.32 -18.79 3.93
CA ILE A 364 33.70 -18.88 5.35
C ILE A 364 35.21 -18.72 5.49
N MET A 365 35.99 -19.47 4.70
CA MET A 365 37.44 -19.46 4.78
C MET A 365 38.00 -18.04 4.56
N ARG A 366 37.50 -17.32 3.55
CA ARG A 366 37.94 -15.94 3.28
C ARG A 366 37.48 -14.95 4.34
N LEU A 367 36.27 -15.11 4.87
CA LEU A 367 35.79 -14.30 5.99
C LEU A 367 36.64 -14.54 7.25
N GLU A 368 36.98 -15.79 7.58
CA GLU A 368 37.85 -16.13 8.71
C GLU A 368 39.25 -15.53 8.54
N ARG A 369 39.84 -15.61 7.34
CA ARG A 369 41.12 -14.95 7.03
C ARG A 369 41.05 -13.43 7.17
N CYS A 370 39.98 -12.82 6.67
CA CYS A 370 39.75 -11.38 6.82
C CYS A 370 39.61 -10.98 8.30
N LEU A 371 38.84 -11.75 9.09
CA LEU A 371 38.64 -11.51 10.52
C LEU A 371 39.91 -11.73 11.36
N THR A 372 40.72 -12.73 11.02
CA THR A 372 41.99 -13.02 11.72
C THR A 372 43.12 -12.07 11.34
N GLY A 373 43.09 -11.47 10.16
CA GLY A 373 44.04 -10.43 9.71
C GLY A 373 43.78 -9.04 10.29
N LEU A 374 42.62 -8.80 10.91
CA LEU A 374 42.29 -7.53 11.56
C LEU A 374 42.79 -7.53 13.02
N ASN A 375 43.71 -6.63 13.36
CA ASN A 375 44.09 -6.39 14.78
C ASN A 375 42.85 -6.00 15.61
N THR A 376 42.83 -6.35 16.90
CA THR A 376 41.72 -6.09 17.85
C THR A 376 41.23 -4.63 17.87
N ASP A 377 42.11 -3.65 17.64
CA ASP A 377 41.75 -2.23 17.57
C ASP A 377 41.01 -1.85 16.27
N ARG A 378 41.34 -2.51 15.14
CA ARG A 378 40.63 -2.32 13.86
C ARG A 378 39.33 -3.10 13.82
N LEU A 379 39.26 -4.26 14.46
CA LEU A 379 38.00 -4.98 14.74
C LEU A 379 37.05 -4.10 15.55
N HIS A 380 37.55 -3.41 16.58
CA HIS A 380 36.74 -2.43 17.31
C HIS A 380 36.25 -1.30 16.38
N GLY A 381 37.10 -0.69 15.56
CA GLY A 381 36.67 0.35 14.60
C GLY A 381 35.65 -0.12 13.55
N LEU A 382 35.82 -1.33 13.01
CA LEU A 382 34.95 -1.93 11.99
C LEU A 382 33.62 -2.41 12.60
N LEU A 383 33.61 -2.83 13.87
CA LEU A 383 32.42 -3.16 14.66
C LEU A 383 31.74 -1.92 15.27
N SER A 384 32.44 -0.79 15.40
CA SER A 384 31.92 0.48 15.95
C SER A 384 31.19 1.35 14.92
N SER A 385 31.41 1.14 13.62
CA SER A 385 30.51 1.69 12.59
C SER A 385 29.32 0.76 12.44
N ASN A 386 28.14 1.21 12.90
CA ASN A 386 26.88 0.46 13.03
C ASN A 386 26.45 -0.38 11.81
N GLU A 387 27.00 -0.13 10.62
CA GLU A 387 26.53 -0.68 9.34
C GLU A 387 27.15 -2.05 8.98
N HIS A 388 28.41 -2.31 9.33
CA HIS A 388 29.12 -3.58 9.05
C HIS A 388 28.52 -4.76 9.81
N VAL A 389 28.20 -4.52 11.08
CA VAL A 389 27.60 -5.50 11.98
C VAL A 389 26.23 -5.91 11.44
N ILE A 390 25.44 -4.96 10.95
CA ILE A 390 24.12 -5.21 10.36
C ILE A 390 24.22 -5.99 9.05
N SER A 391 25.21 -5.74 8.19
CA SER A 391 25.42 -6.52 6.95
C SER A 391 25.85 -7.95 7.23
N LEU A 392 26.82 -8.13 8.13
CA LEU A 392 27.32 -9.46 8.51
C LEU A 392 26.23 -10.28 9.19
N LEU A 393 25.47 -9.68 10.10
CA LEU A 393 24.30 -10.33 10.69
C LEU A 393 23.27 -10.71 9.66
N LYS A 394 22.93 -9.81 8.74
CA LYS A 394 21.91 -10.05 7.73
C LYS A 394 22.35 -11.15 6.77
N ALA A 395 23.62 -11.18 6.36
CA ALA A 395 24.20 -12.28 5.60
C ALA A 395 24.06 -13.60 6.36
N VAL A 396 24.43 -13.61 7.63
CA VAL A 396 24.37 -14.79 8.50
C VAL A 396 22.93 -15.24 8.77
N THR A 397 21.97 -14.33 8.95
CA THR A 397 20.56 -14.66 9.13
C THR A 397 19.90 -15.08 7.84
N THR A 398 20.23 -14.47 6.70
CA THR A 398 19.74 -14.90 5.37
C THR A 398 20.26 -16.29 5.03
N ILE A 399 21.54 -16.59 5.29
CA ILE A 399 22.09 -17.94 5.17
C ILE A 399 21.36 -18.90 6.13
N HIS A 400 21.11 -18.49 7.38
CA HIS A 400 20.38 -19.30 8.36
C HIS A 400 18.91 -19.58 7.98
N ASP A 401 18.18 -18.59 7.49
CA ASP A 401 16.77 -18.68 7.13
C ASP A 401 16.60 -19.52 5.85
N ASN A 402 17.50 -19.34 4.88
CA ASN A 402 17.64 -20.19 3.70
C ASN A 402 17.86 -21.67 4.09
N MET A 403 18.58 -21.93 5.18
CA MET A 403 18.81 -23.28 5.70
C MET A 403 17.61 -23.87 6.48
N ILE A 404 16.81 -23.07 7.18
CA ILE A 404 15.58 -23.54 7.85
C ILE A 404 14.54 -23.99 6.82
N LEU A 405 14.44 -23.30 5.69
CA LEU A 405 13.56 -23.67 4.59
C LEU A 405 13.97 -25.02 3.96
N ASN A 406 15.26 -25.35 3.94
CA ASN A 406 15.81 -26.62 3.45
C ASN A 406 15.58 -27.82 4.41
N LYS A 407 15.23 -27.56 5.67
CA LYS A 407 14.98 -28.58 6.71
C LYS A 407 13.80 -29.53 6.40
N LYS A 408 13.02 -29.24 5.35
CA LYS A 408 11.90 -30.07 4.89
C LYS A 408 12.27 -31.11 3.82
N GLN A 409 13.51 -31.16 3.30
CA GLN A 409 13.84 -31.98 2.12
C GLN A 409 15.25 -32.63 2.05
N VAL A 410 15.80 -33.24 3.13
CA VAL A 410 16.89 -34.31 3.13
C VAL A 410 18.14 -33.99 3.99
N ASP A 411 18.89 -35.08 4.28
CA ASP A 411 20.05 -35.35 5.13
C ASP A 411 21.23 -34.36 5.01
N ARG A 412 21.91 -34.09 6.14
CA ARG A 412 22.85 -32.95 6.28
C ARG A 412 24.32 -33.37 6.11
N SER A 413 25.07 -32.69 5.23
CA SER A 413 26.54 -32.83 5.12
C SER A 413 27.25 -32.38 6.41
N ASP A 414 28.43 -32.93 6.69
CA ASP A 414 29.23 -32.55 7.88
C ASP A 414 29.77 -31.11 7.80
N PHE A 415 29.87 -30.57 6.60
CA PHE A 415 30.14 -29.17 6.32
C PHE A 415 29.01 -28.26 6.84
N MET A 416 27.76 -28.59 6.55
CA MET A 416 26.58 -27.84 7.03
C MET A 416 26.46 -27.81 8.55
N LYS A 417 26.90 -28.88 9.25
CA LYS A 417 26.99 -28.90 10.71
C LYS A 417 28.08 -27.96 11.23
N SER A 418 29.15 -27.77 10.48
CA SER A 418 30.29 -26.91 10.83
C SER A 418 29.97 -25.43 10.61
N LEU A 419 29.29 -25.07 9.51
CA LEU A 419 28.76 -23.72 9.27
C LEU A 419 27.75 -23.29 10.36
N ILE A 420 26.86 -24.19 10.80
CA ILE A 420 25.94 -23.90 11.93
C ILE A 420 26.72 -23.62 13.22
N ARG A 421 27.78 -24.38 13.50
CA ARG A 421 28.61 -24.15 14.70
C ARG A 421 29.36 -22.83 14.62
N TRP A 422 29.85 -22.48 13.42
CA TRP A 422 30.52 -21.21 13.17
C TRP A 422 29.58 -20.03 13.28
N SER A 423 28.41 -20.06 12.61
CA SER A 423 27.40 -18.99 12.68
C SER A 423 26.90 -18.77 14.12
N ASN A 424 26.70 -19.84 14.90
CA ASN A 424 26.34 -19.71 16.30
C ASN A 424 27.46 -19.09 17.14
N ARG A 425 28.74 -19.39 16.86
CA ARG A 425 29.89 -18.77 17.56
C ARG A 425 30.04 -17.29 17.21
N VAL A 426 29.89 -16.94 15.93
CA VAL A 426 29.93 -15.56 15.45
C VAL A 426 28.75 -14.76 16.02
N LEU A 427 27.54 -15.30 16.00
CA LEU A 427 26.36 -14.67 16.61
C LEU A 427 26.56 -14.46 18.11
N VAL A 428 27.06 -15.44 18.85
CA VAL A 428 27.34 -15.30 20.29
C VAL A 428 28.43 -14.25 20.57
N MET A 429 29.46 -14.17 19.72
CA MET A 429 30.52 -13.17 19.86
C MET A 429 30.04 -11.74 19.59
N ILE A 430 29.18 -11.52 18.59
CA ILE A 430 28.75 -10.19 18.16
C ILE A 430 27.46 -9.74 18.88
N GLN A 431 26.69 -10.65 19.49
CA GLN A 431 25.40 -10.38 20.15
C GLN A 431 25.42 -9.24 21.19
N PRO A 432 26.44 -9.07 22.05
CA PRO A 432 26.51 -7.94 22.99
C PRO A 432 26.58 -6.59 22.27
N THR A 433 27.48 -6.47 21.29
CA THR A 433 27.68 -5.28 20.45
C THR A 433 26.47 -4.98 19.57
N LEU A 434 25.81 -6.02 19.06
CA LEU A 434 24.53 -5.94 18.34
C LEU A 434 23.44 -5.26 19.14
N THR A 435 23.31 -5.69 20.39
CA THR A 435 22.20 -5.31 21.26
C THR A 435 22.32 -3.83 21.61
N GLU A 436 23.55 -3.35 21.77
CA GLU A 436 23.87 -1.95 21.98
C GLU A 436 23.70 -1.09 20.71
N CYS A 437 24.17 -1.57 19.54
CA CYS A 437 24.01 -0.87 18.26
C CYS A 437 22.55 -0.75 17.81
N LEU A 438 21.79 -1.86 17.84
CA LEU A 438 20.38 -1.91 17.44
C LEU A 438 19.50 -1.02 18.33
N GLN A 439 19.84 -0.89 19.61
CA GLN A 439 19.20 0.08 20.48
C GLN A 439 19.45 1.49 19.94
N GLN A 440 20.69 1.91 19.67
CA GLN A 440 20.97 3.28 19.25
C GLN A 440 20.40 3.65 17.85
N THR A 441 20.54 2.78 16.85
CA THR A 441 20.13 3.10 15.46
C THR A 441 18.62 3.02 15.24
N ALA A 442 17.92 2.06 15.85
CA ALA A 442 16.48 1.91 15.66
C ALA A 442 15.71 3.14 16.17
N TYR A 443 16.12 3.75 17.29
CA TYR A 443 15.49 4.96 17.82
C TYR A 443 15.78 6.18 16.95
N GLN A 444 16.99 6.32 16.42
CA GLN A 444 17.35 7.46 15.58
C GLN A 444 16.62 7.42 14.23
N SER A 445 16.58 6.26 13.56
CA SER A 445 15.88 6.09 12.29
C SER A 445 14.36 6.26 12.43
N LEU A 446 13.73 5.78 13.52
CA LEU A 446 12.31 6.03 13.76
C LEU A 446 12.03 7.52 13.98
N ASN A 447 12.85 8.20 14.79
CA ASN A 447 12.70 9.64 15.05
C ASN A 447 12.89 10.48 13.77
N GLU A 448 13.91 10.18 12.94
CA GLU A 448 14.14 10.86 11.66
C GLU A 448 13.04 10.58 10.64
N PHE A 449 12.61 9.32 10.50
CA PHE A 449 11.49 8.96 9.62
C PHE A 449 10.21 9.69 10.04
N THR A 450 9.89 9.70 11.34
CA THR A 450 8.71 10.40 11.86
C THR A 450 8.82 11.92 11.63
N ALA A 451 10.00 12.52 11.83
CA ALA A 451 10.23 13.95 11.59
C ALA A 451 10.10 14.33 10.10
N ILE A 452 10.67 13.54 9.19
CA ILE A 452 10.63 13.78 7.74
C ILE A 452 9.23 13.53 7.18
N TYR A 453 8.61 12.43 7.61
CA TYR A 453 7.31 12.03 7.11
C TYR A 453 6.19 12.92 7.70
N CYS A 454 6.14 13.15 9.02
CA CYS A 454 5.12 13.99 9.65
C CYS A 454 5.35 15.50 9.43
N GLY A 455 6.60 15.96 9.36
CA GLY A 455 6.93 17.37 9.08
C GLY A 455 6.46 17.87 7.72
N ARG A 456 6.28 16.97 6.74
CA ARG A 456 5.69 17.30 5.43
C ARG A 456 4.17 17.53 5.45
N PHE A 457 3.46 17.07 6.48
CA PHE A 457 2.00 17.14 6.54
C PHE A 457 1.45 18.21 7.48
N ARG A 458 2.28 18.90 8.27
CA ARG A 458 1.82 19.99 9.17
C ARG A 458 2.73 21.22 9.11
N ASN A 459 2.14 22.38 8.84
CA ASN A 459 2.70 23.71 9.23
C ASN A 459 2.54 23.95 10.75
N VAL A 460 2.82 22.94 11.58
CA VAL A 460 2.78 23.04 13.04
C VAL A 460 4.06 22.42 13.56
N THR A 461 4.84 23.21 14.29
CA THR A 461 5.99 22.77 15.06
C THR A 461 5.58 21.62 15.98
N MET A 462 5.93 20.38 15.60
CA MET A 462 5.79 19.25 16.50
C MET A 462 6.69 19.50 17.72
N SER A 463 6.08 19.47 18.91
CA SER A 463 6.81 19.42 20.17
C SER A 463 7.79 18.23 20.16
N GLU A 464 8.97 18.44 20.72
CA GLU A 464 10.17 17.59 20.75
C GLU A 464 9.99 16.19 21.40
N GLY A 465 9.00 15.40 20.98
CA GLY A 465 8.83 14.03 21.43
C GLY A 465 9.90 13.12 20.86
N LYS A 466 10.45 12.23 21.69
CA LYS A 466 11.37 11.15 21.29
C LYS A 466 10.70 9.81 21.58
N TRP A 467 10.82 8.85 20.67
CA TRP A 467 10.45 7.47 20.96
C TRP A 467 11.36 6.89 22.05
N GLN A 468 10.76 6.39 23.14
CA GLN A 468 11.47 5.72 24.23
C GLN A 468 10.97 4.29 24.41
N LYS A 469 11.87 3.44 24.88
CA LYS A 469 11.61 2.02 25.09
C LYS A 469 10.87 1.82 26.42
N ARG A 470 9.80 1.03 26.40
CA ARG A 470 9.00 0.76 27.60
C ARG A 470 9.68 -0.22 28.55
N THR A 471 10.47 -1.15 28.02
CA THR A 471 11.17 -2.22 28.76
C THR A 471 12.61 -2.40 28.28
N THR A 472 13.48 -3.08 29.03
CA THR A 472 14.88 -3.30 28.59
C THR A 472 15.02 -4.36 27.48
N ASP A 473 13.96 -5.10 27.11
CA ASP A 473 14.00 -6.13 26.08
C ASP A 473 13.83 -5.55 24.66
N VAL A 474 14.82 -5.75 23.79
CA VAL A 474 14.88 -5.14 22.43
C VAL A 474 13.82 -5.72 21.49
N TYR A 475 13.23 -6.87 21.83
CA TYR A 475 12.29 -7.58 20.96
C TYR A 475 10.83 -7.45 21.38
N ASP A 476 10.56 -6.72 22.47
CA ASP A 476 9.21 -6.47 22.98
C ASP A 476 8.33 -5.78 21.93
N GLY A 477 8.89 -4.81 21.20
CA GLY A 477 8.18 -4.09 20.13
C GLY A 477 7.21 -3.02 20.63
N TRP A 478 7.16 -2.76 21.94
CA TRP A 478 6.33 -1.72 22.55
C TRP A 478 7.17 -0.48 22.83
N TYR A 479 6.72 0.65 22.27
CA TYR A 479 7.41 1.93 22.36
C TYR A 479 6.46 2.97 22.95
N ASP A 480 6.92 3.68 23.98
CA ASP A 480 6.18 4.81 24.52
C ASP A 480 6.53 6.04 23.67
N GLY A 481 5.54 6.54 22.94
CA GLY A 481 5.63 7.81 22.24
C GLY A 481 5.22 8.95 23.16
N GLN A 482 6.11 9.90 23.46
CA GLN A 482 5.77 11.14 24.17
C GLN A 482 5.09 12.18 23.26
N TYR A 483 4.31 11.74 22.27
CA TYR A 483 3.44 12.62 21.49
C TYR A 483 2.06 12.60 22.16
N GLY A 484 1.78 13.59 23.01
CA GLY A 484 0.51 13.67 23.74
C GLY A 484 -0.70 13.65 22.79
N SER A 485 -1.87 13.12 23.15
CA SER A 485 -2.30 12.45 24.38
C SER A 485 -3.51 11.62 24.00
N HIS A 486 -3.45 10.31 24.21
CA HIS A 486 -4.52 9.38 24.64
C HIS A 486 -3.91 7.98 24.44
N ALA A 487 -3.54 7.35 25.56
CA ALA A 487 -3.05 5.98 25.56
C ALA A 487 -4.17 5.08 25.06
N VAL A 488 -4.07 4.59 23.82
CA VAL A 488 -4.84 3.44 23.38
C VAL A 488 -4.04 2.21 23.83
N ALA A 489 -4.49 1.61 24.93
CA ALA A 489 -4.03 0.28 25.29
C ALA A 489 -4.59 -0.72 24.27
N ILE A 490 -3.69 -1.43 23.60
CA ILE A 490 -4.03 -2.63 22.84
C ILE A 490 -3.68 -3.78 23.78
N ASP A 491 -4.68 -4.46 24.34
CA ASP A 491 -4.52 -5.78 24.97
C ASP A 491 -4.66 -6.88 23.90
#